data_AF-A0A4V2I6K9-F1
#
_entry.id   AF-A0A4V2I6K9-F1
#
_cell.length_a   1.000
_cell.length_b   1.000
_cell.length_c   1.000
_cell.angle_alpha   90.00
_cell.angle_beta   90.00
_cell.angle_gamma   90.00
#
_symmetry.space_group_name_H-M   'P 1'
#
loop_
_entity.id
_entity.type
_entity.pdbx_description
1 polymer ?
#
loop_
_entity_poly.entity_id
_entity_poly.type
_entity_poly.pdbx_seq_one_letter_code
_entity_poly.pdbx_strand_id
1 'polypeptide(L)'
;MANHISHTNQALPKLAELLIRKLGVPNYSDELIGDMQEEYGELMMKDPKTASRWMWRQTLLASWEGQKSLWQTPLFVSVITGVFTAMLLFVIVGFVVWLSNMDSTTPLLWEQILNGQIHYIVFSPDFWQQATFAVNNTPVDIFMFMNVPSVGWALAWAVAMFLLSKRYTMSPRVFSVVGMALSAVPYLVGYTVINTQNLDPKQIGPILAYMIIAPLYILPMLSTWAFFRNKGSMHLA
;
A
#
# COMPACT_ATOMS: atom_id res chain seq x y z
N MET A 1 -45.22 44.11 -12.47
CA MET A 1 -44.34 44.09 -11.29
C MET A 1 -43.74 42.70 -11.19
N ALA A 2 -42.43 42.60 -11.36
CA ALA A 2 -41.70 41.34 -11.39
C ALA A 2 -41.74 40.68 -10.01
N ASN A 3 -42.18 39.42 -9.95
CA ASN A 3 -42.04 38.59 -8.77
C ASN A 3 -40.55 38.27 -8.61
N HIS A 4 -39.92 38.90 -7.62
CA HIS A 4 -38.59 38.52 -7.16
C HIS A 4 -38.72 37.15 -6.47
N ILE A 5 -38.46 36.07 -7.21
CA ILE A 5 -38.23 34.76 -6.63
C ILE A 5 -36.88 34.88 -5.91
N SER A 6 -36.90 34.96 -4.58
CA SER A 6 -35.67 34.81 -3.81
C SER A 6 -35.19 33.38 -4.01
N HIS A 7 -34.13 33.19 -4.81
CA HIS A 7 -33.34 31.98 -4.76
C HIS A 7 -32.78 31.88 -3.35
N THR A 8 -33.49 31.19 -2.45
CA THR A 8 -32.88 30.73 -1.20
C THR A 8 -31.78 29.77 -1.60
N ASN A 9 -30.55 30.28 -1.66
CA ASN A 9 -29.34 29.51 -1.83
C ASN A 9 -29.28 28.50 -0.68
N GLN A 10 -29.86 27.31 -0.89
CA GLN A 10 -29.74 26.22 0.06
C GLN A 10 -28.31 25.69 -0.07
N ALA A 11 -27.44 26.26 0.74
CA ALA A 11 -26.04 25.88 0.79
C ALA A 11 -25.91 24.37 1.00
N LEU A 12 -24.97 23.76 0.28
CA LEU A 12 -24.62 22.37 0.47
C LEU A 12 -24.28 22.13 1.97
N PRO A 13 -24.62 20.96 2.54
CA PRO A 13 -24.13 20.59 3.86
C PRO A 13 -22.60 20.71 3.90
N LYS A 14 -22.07 21.38 4.94
CA LYS A 14 -20.63 21.70 5.08
C LYS A 14 -19.72 20.49 4.92
N LEU A 15 -20.19 19.31 5.33
CA LEU A 15 -19.43 18.05 5.19
C LEU A 15 -19.25 17.65 3.72
N ALA A 16 -20.30 17.77 2.90
CA ALA A 16 -20.24 17.44 1.48
C ALA A 16 -19.30 18.40 0.72
N GLU A 17 -19.38 19.69 1.02
CA GLU A 17 -18.48 20.69 0.46
C GLU A 17 -17.01 20.42 0.84
N LEU A 18 -16.75 20.13 2.12
CA LEU A 18 -15.41 19.81 2.62
C LEU A 18 -14.83 18.56 1.94
N LEU A 19 -15.65 17.53 1.71
CA LEU A 19 -15.23 16.32 1.01
C LEU A 19 -14.85 16.61 -0.44
N ILE A 20 -15.66 17.37 -1.18
CA ILE A 20 -15.37 17.72 -2.57
C ILE A 20 -14.10 18.58 -2.66
N ARG A 21 -13.95 19.59 -1.80
CA ARG A 21 -12.76 20.45 -1.77
C ARG A 21 -11.47 19.68 -1.47
N LYS A 22 -11.52 18.68 -0.59
CA LYS A 22 -10.33 17.92 -0.17
C LYS A 22 -10.03 16.71 -1.05
N LEU A 23 -11.06 16.02 -1.53
CA LEU A 23 -10.91 14.72 -2.19
C LEU A 23 -11.23 14.77 -3.69
N GLY A 24 -11.94 15.79 -4.15
CA GLY A 24 -12.28 16.01 -5.56
C GLY A 24 -11.11 16.54 -6.38
N VAL A 25 -11.37 16.81 -7.67
CA VAL A 25 -10.37 17.35 -8.60
C VAL A 25 -10.09 18.82 -8.25
N PRO A 26 -8.84 19.20 -7.91
CA PRO A 26 -8.54 20.54 -7.41
C PRO A 26 -9.01 21.67 -8.33
N ASN A 27 -8.83 21.49 -9.65
CA ASN A 27 -9.06 22.53 -10.66
C ASN A 27 -10.54 22.81 -10.95
N TYR A 28 -11.46 21.92 -10.57
CA TYR A 28 -12.89 22.02 -10.89
C TYR A 28 -13.78 21.95 -9.64
N SER A 29 -13.17 21.92 -8.44
CA SER A 29 -13.90 21.70 -7.20
C SER A 29 -14.90 22.83 -6.88
N ASP A 30 -14.52 24.09 -7.13
CA ASP A 30 -15.40 25.24 -6.87
C ASP A 30 -16.58 25.33 -7.84
N GLU A 31 -16.33 25.08 -9.13
CA GLU A 31 -17.38 25.03 -10.17
C GLU A 31 -18.38 23.91 -9.87
N LEU A 32 -17.88 22.70 -9.57
CA LEU A 32 -18.71 21.55 -9.22
C LEU A 32 -19.56 21.79 -7.97
N ILE A 33 -19.01 22.48 -6.96
CA ILE A 33 -19.78 22.85 -5.75
C ILE A 33 -20.89 23.83 -6.11
N GLY A 34 -20.64 24.79 -6.99
CA GLY A 34 -21.65 25.73 -7.49
C GLY A 34 -22.81 25.01 -8.18
N ASP A 35 -22.49 24.16 -9.16
CA ASP A 35 -23.48 23.37 -9.89
C ASP A 35 -24.30 22.48 -8.96
N MET A 36 -23.62 21.80 -8.02
CA MET A 36 -24.30 20.96 -7.03
C MET A 36 -25.20 21.75 -6.09
N GLN A 37 -24.86 23.00 -5.74
CA GLN A 37 -25.69 23.84 -4.88
C GLN A 37 -26.97 24.26 -5.59
N GLU A 38 -26.89 24.62 -6.87
CA GLU A 38 -28.04 24.96 -7.69
C GLU A 38 -29.01 23.77 -7.83
N GLU A 39 -28.51 22.63 -8.30
CA GLU A 39 -29.33 21.42 -8.50
C GLU A 39 -29.88 20.87 -7.17
N TYR A 40 -29.10 20.92 -6.09
CA TYR A 40 -29.57 20.51 -4.76
C TYR A 40 -30.72 21.39 -4.27
N GLY A 41 -30.63 22.72 -4.47
CA GLY A 41 -31.69 23.66 -4.13
C GLY A 41 -32.99 23.36 -4.88
N GLU A 42 -32.91 23.05 -6.19
CA GLU A 42 -34.07 22.65 -6.98
C GLU A 42 -34.70 21.33 -6.52
N LEU A 43 -33.86 20.33 -6.22
CA LEU A 43 -34.34 19.01 -5.78
C LEU A 43 -34.94 19.08 -4.38
N MET A 44 -34.39 19.91 -3.48
CA MET A 44 -34.93 20.11 -2.13
C MET A 44 -36.33 20.71 -2.15
N MET A 45 -36.65 21.56 -3.14
CA MET A 45 -38.00 22.10 -3.32
C MET A 45 -39.01 21.06 -3.81
N LYS A 46 -38.55 19.98 -4.47
CA LYS A 46 -39.41 18.91 -5.01
C LYS A 46 -39.56 17.72 -4.05
N ASP A 47 -38.45 17.15 -3.61
CA ASP A 47 -38.40 16.03 -2.66
C ASP A 47 -37.09 16.03 -1.86
N PRO A 48 -37.12 16.44 -0.58
CA PRO A 48 -35.95 16.50 0.29
C PRO A 48 -35.20 15.17 0.44
N LYS A 49 -35.92 14.03 0.42
CA LYS A 49 -35.28 12.72 0.61
C LYS A 49 -34.50 12.28 -0.63
N THR A 50 -35.00 12.63 -1.82
CA THR A 50 -34.30 12.35 -3.08
C THR A 50 -33.15 13.32 -3.28
N ALA A 51 -33.30 14.59 -2.90
CA ALA A 51 -32.23 15.58 -2.92
C ALA A 51 -31.01 15.15 -2.09
N SER A 52 -31.23 14.70 -0.85
CA SER A 52 -30.13 14.25 0.03
C SER A 52 -29.39 13.02 -0.52
N ARG A 53 -30.13 12.03 -1.05
CA ARG A 53 -29.52 10.83 -1.66
C ARG A 53 -28.73 11.18 -2.93
N TRP A 54 -29.29 12.04 -3.77
CA TRP A 54 -28.62 12.50 -4.98
C TRP A 54 -27.33 13.26 -4.64
N MET A 55 -27.38 14.19 -3.69
CA MET A 55 -26.23 14.97 -3.25
C MET A 55 -25.10 14.07 -2.75
N TRP A 56 -25.39 13.14 -1.83
CA TRP A 56 -24.37 12.21 -1.32
C TRP A 56 -23.77 11.34 -2.42
N ARG A 57 -24.59 10.90 -3.38
CA ARG A 57 -24.09 10.16 -4.55
C ARG A 57 -23.11 11.02 -5.36
N GLN A 58 -23.43 12.28 -5.65
CA GLN A 58 -22.54 13.17 -6.40
C GLN A 58 -21.27 13.50 -5.63
N THR A 59 -21.37 13.78 -4.33
CA THR A 59 -20.20 14.00 -3.47
C THR A 59 -19.25 12.79 -3.50
N LEU A 60 -19.78 11.57 -3.44
CA LEU A 60 -19.00 10.34 -3.52
C LEU A 60 -18.37 10.13 -4.90
N LEU A 61 -19.12 10.38 -5.98
CA LEU A 61 -18.60 10.29 -7.36
C LEU A 61 -17.47 11.30 -7.60
N ALA A 62 -17.68 12.56 -7.23
CA ALA A 62 -16.69 13.62 -7.34
C ALA A 62 -15.42 13.32 -6.56
N SER A 63 -15.57 12.86 -5.32
CA SER A 63 -14.45 12.44 -4.47
C SER A 63 -13.71 11.26 -5.10
N TRP A 64 -14.44 10.27 -5.63
CA TRP A 64 -13.85 9.11 -6.29
C TRP A 64 -13.06 9.51 -7.54
N GLU A 65 -13.57 10.42 -8.36
CA GLU A 65 -12.87 10.92 -9.54
C GLU A 65 -11.60 11.69 -9.18
N GLY A 66 -11.65 12.55 -8.16
CA GLY A 66 -10.48 13.24 -7.64
C GLY A 66 -9.40 12.26 -7.14
N GLN A 67 -9.78 11.27 -6.32
CA GLN A 67 -8.86 10.22 -5.89
C GLN A 67 -8.31 9.41 -7.06
N LYS A 68 -9.16 9.00 -8.01
CA LYS A 68 -8.76 8.26 -9.21
C LYS A 68 -7.73 9.04 -10.01
N SER A 69 -7.88 10.36 -10.14
CA SER A 69 -6.90 11.23 -10.80
C SER A 69 -5.56 11.25 -10.05
N LEU A 70 -5.56 11.30 -8.72
CA LEU A 70 -4.33 11.19 -7.92
C LEU A 70 -3.62 9.86 -8.11
N TRP A 71 -4.36 8.73 -8.09
CA TRP A 71 -3.82 7.40 -8.41
C TRP A 71 -3.24 7.32 -9.83
N GLN A 72 -3.64 8.23 -10.71
CA GLN A 72 -3.07 8.31 -12.04
C GLN A 72 -1.71 9.04 -12.09
N THR A 73 -1.42 9.88 -11.10
CA THR A 73 -0.18 10.65 -11.08
C THR A 73 1.01 9.76 -10.73
N PRO A 74 2.08 9.74 -11.56
CA PRO A 74 3.27 8.93 -11.28
C PRO A 74 3.89 9.24 -9.91
N LEU A 75 3.95 10.51 -9.54
CA LEU A 75 4.49 10.96 -8.24
C LEU A 75 3.76 10.31 -7.06
N PHE A 76 2.43 10.35 -7.07
CA PHE A 76 1.60 9.77 -6.01
C PHE A 76 1.85 8.27 -5.84
N VAL A 77 1.94 7.54 -6.95
CA VAL A 77 2.22 6.10 -6.97
C VAL A 77 3.59 5.80 -6.38
N SER A 78 4.60 6.60 -6.71
CA SER A 78 5.95 6.40 -6.18
C SER A 78 6.07 6.78 -4.70
N VAL A 79 5.35 7.80 -4.24
CA VAL A 79 5.25 8.14 -2.81
C VAL A 79 4.60 7.00 -2.04
N ILE A 80 3.44 6.50 -2.50
CA ILE A 80 2.77 5.36 -1.85
C ILE A 80 3.67 4.12 -1.85
N THR A 81 4.32 3.82 -2.99
CA THR A 81 5.26 2.71 -3.09
C THR A 81 6.39 2.87 -2.08
N GLY A 82 6.95 4.07 -1.93
CA GLY A 82 8.00 4.38 -0.96
C GLY A 82 7.54 4.22 0.49
N VAL A 83 6.37 4.74 0.84
CA VAL A 83 5.78 4.59 2.19
C VAL A 83 5.53 3.12 2.51
N PHE A 84 4.94 2.38 1.58
CA PHE A 84 4.68 0.95 1.74
C PHE A 84 5.97 0.15 1.90
N THR A 85 7.00 0.45 1.08
CA THR A 85 8.34 -0.12 1.24
C THR A 85 8.91 0.16 2.62
N ALA A 86 8.84 1.40 3.12
CA ALA A 86 9.37 1.76 4.43
C ALA A 86 8.65 0.98 5.56
N MET A 87 7.32 0.87 5.49
CA MET A 87 6.53 0.10 6.46
C MET A 87 6.89 -1.40 6.43
N LEU A 88 7.01 -2.00 5.25
CA LEU A 88 7.39 -3.41 5.14
C LEU A 88 8.81 -3.67 5.63
N LEU A 89 9.76 -2.78 5.32
CA LEU A 89 11.13 -2.88 5.81
C LEU A 89 11.18 -2.82 7.34
N PHE A 90 10.40 -1.95 7.96
CA PHE A 90 10.27 -1.89 9.41
C PHE A 90 9.76 -3.21 10.00
N VAL A 91 8.72 -3.80 9.41
CA VAL A 91 8.18 -5.11 9.82
C VAL A 91 9.23 -6.21 9.66
N ILE A 92 9.92 -6.26 8.51
CA ILE A 92 10.96 -7.26 8.22
C ILE A 92 12.10 -7.16 9.24
N VAL A 93 12.58 -5.95 9.52
CA VAL A 93 13.66 -5.74 10.51
C VAL A 93 13.22 -6.22 11.89
N GLY A 94 12.04 -5.79 12.36
CA GLY A 94 11.51 -6.24 13.64
C GLY A 94 11.37 -7.76 13.72
N PHE A 95 10.88 -8.39 12.63
CA PHE A 95 10.72 -9.83 12.57
C PHE A 95 12.06 -10.58 12.57
N VAL A 96 13.04 -10.16 11.76
CA VAL A 96 14.36 -10.81 11.69
C VAL A 96 15.09 -10.67 13.02
N VAL A 97 15.12 -9.46 13.61
CA VAL A 97 15.78 -9.24 14.90
C VAL A 97 15.14 -10.07 16.00
N TRP A 98 13.80 -10.14 16.03
CA TRP A 98 13.09 -11.02 16.95
C TRP A 98 13.47 -12.48 16.75
N LEU A 99 13.33 -13.01 15.54
CA LEU A 99 13.57 -14.42 15.25
C LEU A 99 15.04 -14.82 15.50
N SER A 100 16.00 -13.94 15.21
CA SER A 100 17.43 -14.19 15.41
C SER A 100 17.85 -14.21 16.87
N ASN A 101 17.09 -13.57 17.77
CA ASN A 101 17.38 -13.50 19.21
C ASN A 101 16.32 -14.23 20.05
N MET A 102 15.46 -15.04 19.41
CA MET A 102 14.37 -15.72 20.08
C MET A 102 14.88 -16.98 20.78
N ASP A 103 15.03 -16.92 22.09
CA ASP A 103 15.27 -18.12 22.92
C ASP A 103 13.98 -18.90 23.21
N SER A 104 12.86 -18.18 23.34
CA SER A 104 11.53 -18.76 23.55
C SER A 104 10.44 -17.83 23.02
N THR A 105 9.27 -18.40 22.70
CA THR A 105 8.09 -17.63 22.31
C THR A 105 6.81 -18.33 22.76
N THR A 106 5.66 -17.72 22.54
CA THR A 106 4.37 -18.32 22.90
C THR A 106 4.08 -19.54 22.03
N PRO A 107 3.38 -20.57 22.53
CA PRO A 107 3.06 -21.76 21.74
C PRO A 107 2.35 -21.43 20.42
N LEU A 108 1.46 -20.44 20.44
CA LEU A 108 0.73 -19.98 19.25
C LEU A 108 1.67 -19.38 18.20
N LEU A 109 2.57 -18.48 18.60
CA LEU A 109 3.54 -17.89 17.67
C LEU A 109 4.49 -18.94 17.13
N TRP A 110 4.93 -19.88 17.96
CA TRP A 110 5.79 -20.98 17.55
C TRP A 110 5.12 -21.88 16.50
N GLU A 111 3.86 -22.25 16.72
CA GLU A 111 3.07 -23.01 15.75
C GLU A 111 2.90 -22.25 14.43
N GLN A 112 2.62 -20.94 14.49
CA GLN A 112 2.51 -20.10 13.30
C GLN A 112 3.82 -20.01 12.52
N ILE A 113 4.97 -19.92 13.21
CA ILE A 113 6.30 -19.96 12.59
C ILE A 113 6.50 -21.28 11.84
N LEU A 114 6.23 -22.41 12.51
CA LEU A 114 6.39 -23.74 11.92
C LEU A 114 5.47 -23.96 10.71
N ASN A 115 4.29 -23.34 10.70
CA ASN A 115 3.36 -23.39 9.57
C ASN A 115 3.63 -22.34 8.48
N GLY A 116 4.70 -21.55 8.61
CA GLY A 116 5.02 -20.47 7.65
C GLY A 116 4.03 -19.30 7.66
N GLN A 117 3.19 -19.20 8.69
CA GLN A 117 2.05 -18.29 8.81
C GLN A 117 2.45 -16.89 9.27
N ILE A 118 3.50 -16.31 8.68
CA ILE A 118 4.05 -14.99 9.05
C ILE A 118 2.99 -13.89 8.92
N HIS A 119 2.13 -13.99 7.90
CA HIS A 119 1.02 -13.07 7.68
C HIS A 119 0.03 -12.98 8.85
N TYR A 120 -0.08 -14.01 9.70
CA TYR A 120 -0.88 -13.95 10.93
C TYR A 120 -0.06 -13.38 12.09
N ILE A 121 1.23 -13.73 12.18
CA ILE A 121 2.13 -13.29 13.25
C ILE A 121 2.18 -11.76 13.34
N VAL A 122 2.26 -11.05 12.21
CA VAL A 122 2.35 -9.58 12.18
C VAL A 122 1.09 -8.86 12.71
N PHE A 123 -0.04 -9.56 12.85
CA PHE A 123 -1.25 -9.01 13.48
C PHE A 123 -1.37 -9.40 14.96
N SER A 124 -0.45 -10.21 15.48
CA SER A 124 -0.44 -10.61 16.89
C SER A 124 0.15 -9.50 17.78
N PRO A 125 -0.54 -9.09 18.86
CA PRO A 125 0.03 -8.19 19.86
C PRO A 125 1.30 -8.75 20.51
N ASP A 126 1.35 -10.08 20.73
CA ASP A 126 2.48 -10.77 21.34
C ASP A 126 3.75 -10.61 20.50
N PHE A 127 3.61 -10.66 19.17
CA PHE A 127 4.71 -10.44 18.24
C PHE A 127 5.29 -9.04 18.41
N TRP A 128 4.44 -8.00 18.40
CA TRP A 128 4.91 -6.62 18.49
C TRP A 128 5.58 -6.32 19.83
N GLN A 129 5.08 -6.90 20.92
CA GLN A 129 5.71 -6.79 22.22
C GLN A 129 7.10 -7.45 22.23
N GLN A 130 7.22 -8.68 21.74
CA GLN A 130 8.49 -9.42 21.71
C GLN A 130 9.49 -8.81 20.72
N ALA A 131 9.04 -8.39 19.54
CA ALA A 131 9.89 -7.76 18.53
C ALA A 131 10.42 -6.40 19.00
N THR A 132 9.58 -5.60 19.63
CA THR A 132 10.00 -4.32 20.23
C THR A 132 11.00 -4.56 21.36
N PHE A 133 10.77 -5.57 22.20
CA PHE A 133 11.73 -5.97 23.23
C PHE A 133 13.07 -6.40 22.61
N ALA A 134 13.06 -7.25 21.59
CA ALA A 134 14.27 -7.71 20.92
C ALA A 134 15.04 -6.54 20.30
N VAL A 135 14.39 -5.67 19.54
CA VAL A 135 15.01 -4.50 18.89
C VAL A 135 15.65 -3.55 19.90
N ASN A 136 15.03 -3.36 21.07
CA ASN A 136 15.54 -2.42 22.08
C ASN A 136 16.64 -3.01 22.98
N ASN A 137 16.69 -4.34 23.14
CA ASN A 137 17.54 -4.97 24.15
C ASN A 137 18.64 -5.87 23.56
N THR A 138 18.62 -6.14 22.25
CA THR A 138 19.62 -7.00 21.60
C THR A 138 20.41 -6.23 20.55
N PRO A 139 21.74 -6.47 20.42
CA PRO A 139 22.52 -5.87 19.35
C PRO A 139 22.02 -6.38 17.99
N VAL A 140 21.73 -5.45 17.08
CA VAL A 140 21.40 -5.78 15.69
C VAL A 140 22.69 -6.08 14.94
N ASP A 141 22.89 -7.33 14.55
CA ASP A 141 24.00 -7.74 13.70
C ASP A 141 23.58 -7.72 12.23
N ILE A 142 24.40 -7.09 11.37
CA ILE A 142 24.17 -7.04 9.93
C ILE A 142 24.14 -8.43 9.30
N PHE A 143 24.85 -9.40 9.90
CA PHE A 143 24.87 -10.77 9.42
C PHE A 143 23.52 -11.49 9.53
N MET A 144 22.61 -11.03 10.41
CA MET A 144 21.23 -11.53 10.52
C MET A 144 20.45 -11.35 9.22
N PHE A 145 20.84 -10.37 8.40
CA PHE A 145 20.16 -10.04 7.15
C PHE A 145 20.85 -10.63 5.92
N MET A 146 21.96 -11.35 6.06
CA MET A 146 22.65 -11.96 4.92
C MET A 146 22.04 -13.31 4.58
N ASN A 147 21.42 -13.40 3.40
CA ASN A 147 20.88 -14.67 2.90
C ASN A 147 21.18 -14.81 1.40
N VAL A 148 22.13 -15.69 1.05
CA VAL A 148 22.58 -15.89 -0.33
C VAL A 148 21.45 -16.25 -1.30
N PRO A 149 20.52 -17.17 -0.98
CA PRO A 149 19.36 -17.44 -1.83
C PRO A 149 18.50 -16.20 -2.10
N SER A 150 18.29 -15.37 -1.08
CA SER A 150 17.52 -14.12 -1.19
C SER A 150 18.21 -13.10 -2.10
N VAL A 151 19.54 -12.99 -2.05
CA VAL A 151 20.31 -12.15 -2.98
C VAL A 151 20.16 -12.67 -4.42
N GLY A 152 20.26 -13.98 -4.63
CA GLY A 152 20.06 -14.60 -5.94
C GLY A 152 18.67 -14.29 -6.51
N TRP A 153 17.63 -14.37 -5.68
CA TRP A 153 16.28 -14.01 -6.08
C TRP A 153 16.12 -12.52 -6.38
N ALA A 154 16.73 -11.65 -5.58
CA ALA A 154 16.69 -10.21 -5.82
C ALA A 154 17.35 -9.83 -7.15
N LEU A 155 18.44 -10.50 -7.53
CA LEU A 155 19.08 -10.33 -8.84
C LEU A 155 18.17 -10.84 -9.97
N ALA A 156 17.58 -12.03 -9.82
CA ALA A 156 16.64 -12.58 -10.79
C ALA A 156 15.42 -11.65 -10.99
N TRP A 157 14.89 -11.11 -9.89
CA TRP A 157 13.83 -10.12 -9.89
C TRP A 157 14.25 -8.85 -10.64
N ALA A 158 15.45 -8.32 -10.38
CA ALA A 158 15.94 -7.10 -11.02
C ALA A 158 16.10 -7.29 -12.53
N VAL A 159 16.66 -8.42 -12.97
CA VAL A 159 16.78 -8.78 -14.39
C VAL A 159 15.39 -8.92 -15.02
N ALA A 160 14.46 -9.64 -14.38
CA ALA A 160 13.11 -9.82 -14.88
C ALA A 160 12.40 -8.46 -15.05
N MET A 161 12.44 -7.60 -14.04
CA MET A 161 11.83 -6.28 -14.08
C MET A 161 12.48 -5.37 -15.13
N PHE A 162 13.79 -5.43 -15.28
CA PHE A 162 14.50 -4.69 -16.34
C PHE A 162 14.02 -5.13 -17.73
N LEU A 163 14.00 -6.44 -18.00
CA LEU A 163 13.57 -6.99 -19.29
C LEU A 163 12.10 -6.68 -19.58
N LEU A 164 11.22 -6.85 -18.60
CA LEU A 164 9.79 -6.54 -18.71
C LEU A 164 9.55 -5.04 -18.98
N SER A 165 10.26 -4.18 -18.25
CA SER A 165 10.13 -2.73 -18.41
C SER A 165 10.60 -2.24 -19.79
N LYS A 166 11.64 -2.87 -20.34
CA LYS A 166 12.17 -2.58 -21.68
C LYS A 166 11.25 -3.11 -22.77
N ARG A 167 10.74 -4.34 -22.63
CA ARG A 167 9.90 -5.00 -23.64
C ARG A 167 8.51 -4.37 -23.76
N TYR A 168 7.90 -3.99 -22.64
CA TYR A 168 6.52 -3.54 -22.60
C TYR A 168 6.36 -2.04 -22.30
N THR A 169 7.46 -1.27 -22.25
CA THR A 169 7.44 0.17 -21.94
C THR A 169 6.53 0.50 -20.74
N MET A 170 6.68 -0.27 -19.66
CA MET A 170 5.76 -0.24 -18.52
C MET A 170 5.65 1.16 -17.90
N SER A 171 4.43 1.61 -17.63
CA SER A 171 4.21 2.81 -16.83
C SER A 171 4.69 2.57 -15.37
N PRO A 172 5.01 3.62 -14.60
CA PRO A 172 5.42 3.48 -13.21
C PRO A 172 4.41 2.69 -12.36
N ARG A 173 3.11 2.84 -12.63
CA ARG A 173 2.04 2.06 -12.00
C ARG A 173 2.14 0.57 -12.26
N VAL A 174 2.22 0.20 -13.54
CA VAL A 174 2.31 -1.21 -13.93
C VAL A 174 3.59 -1.82 -13.38
N PHE A 175 4.70 -1.08 -13.42
CA PHE A 175 5.96 -1.54 -12.83
C PHE A 175 5.84 -1.74 -11.32
N SER A 176 5.27 -0.79 -10.57
CA SER A 176 5.07 -0.93 -9.12
C SER A 176 4.21 -2.14 -8.78
N VAL A 177 3.08 -2.34 -9.47
CA VAL A 177 2.17 -3.47 -9.23
C VAL A 177 2.84 -4.80 -9.54
N VAL A 178 3.48 -4.93 -10.70
CA VAL A 178 4.19 -6.16 -11.10
C VAL A 178 5.37 -6.43 -10.17
N GLY A 179 6.14 -5.39 -9.84
CA GLY A 179 7.27 -5.47 -8.94
C GLY A 179 6.87 -5.93 -7.54
N MET A 180 5.80 -5.37 -6.98
CA MET A 180 5.21 -5.81 -5.71
C MET A 180 4.71 -7.25 -5.79
N ALA A 181 3.98 -7.63 -6.84
CA ALA A 181 3.51 -9.00 -7.03
C ALA A 181 4.66 -10.01 -7.06
N LEU A 182 5.73 -9.70 -7.80
CA LEU A 182 6.92 -10.56 -7.85
C LEU A 182 7.71 -10.58 -6.53
N SER A 183 7.63 -9.52 -5.72
CA SER A 183 8.25 -9.50 -4.39
C SER A 183 7.56 -10.44 -3.39
N ALA A 184 6.29 -10.77 -3.62
CA ALA A 184 5.53 -11.72 -2.79
C ALA A 184 5.83 -13.20 -3.14
N VAL A 185 6.50 -13.48 -4.27
CA VAL A 185 6.76 -14.85 -4.73
C VAL A 185 7.58 -15.68 -3.74
N PRO A 186 8.69 -15.19 -3.15
CA PRO A 186 9.44 -15.94 -2.13
C PRO A 186 8.56 -16.40 -0.97
N TYR A 187 7.67 -15.51 -0.52
CA TYR A 187 6.72 -15.81 0.52
C TYR A 187 5.72 -16.90 0.11
N LEU A 188 5.07 -16.75 -1.06
CA LEU A 188 4.08 -17.73 -1.54
C LEU A 188 4.70 -19.11 -1.80
N VAL A 189 5.89 -19.15 -2.39
CA VAL A 189 6.63 -20.39 -2.64
C VAL A 189 7.03 -21.04 -1.33
N GLY A 190 7.65 -20.30 -0.40
CA GLY A 190 8.06 -20.84 0.89
C GLY A 190 6.88 -21.34 1.72
N TYR A 191 5.78 -20.59 1.76
CA TYR A 191 4.55 -21.00 2.41
C TYR A 191 3.98 -22.29 1.81
N THR A 192 3.97 -22.41 0.48
CA THR A 192 3.51 -23.63 -0.20
C THR A 192 4.41 -24.82 0.13
N VAL A 193 5.73 -24.63 0.10
CA VAL A 193 6.70 -25.69 0.42
C VAL A 193 6.51 -26.19 1.86
N ILE A 194 6.40 -25.28 2.83
CA ILE A 194 6.19 -25.65 4.24
C ILE A 194 4.88 -26.42 4.45
N ASN A 195 3.80 -26.03 3.77
CA ASN A 195 2.49 -26.65 3.98
C ASN A 195 2.23 -27.89 3.11
N THR A 196 3.13 -28.22 2.18
CA THR A 196 3.00 -29.41 1.31
C THR A 196 4.05 -30.48 1.60
N GLN A 197 5.20 -30.08 2.13
CA GLN A 197 6.26 -30.98 2.52
C GLN A 197 6.23 -31.11 4.04
N ASN A 198 6.18 -32.34 4.57
CA ASN A 198 6.29 -32.59 6.01
C ASN A 198 7.74 -32.35 6.46
N LEU A 199 8.12 -31.08 6.58
CA LEU A 199 9.48 -30.67 6.88
C LEU A 199 9.76 -30.70 8.37
N ASP A 200 10.97 -31.09 8.72
CA ASP A 200 11.45 -30.94 10.09
C ASP A 200 11.70 -29.46 10.41
N PRO A 201 11.57 -29.02 11.67
CA PRO A 201 11.81 -27.62 12.09
C PRO A 201 13.15 -27.04 11.61
N LYS A 202 14.20 -27.87 11.52
CA LYS A 202 15.53 -27.45 11.03
C LYS A 202 15.53 -27.06 9.55
N GLN A 203 14.61 -27.59 8.76
CA GLN A 203 14.47 -27.29 7.34
C GLN A 203 13.57 -26.06 7.10
N ILE A 204 12.65 -25.78 8.03
CA ILE A 204 11.73 -24.64 7.97
C ILE A 204 12.49 -23.32 8.15
N GLY A 205 13.47 -23.26 9.07
CA GLY A 205 14.24 -22.04 9.35
C GLY A 205 14.84 -21.36 8.11
N PRO A 206 15.64 -22.06 7.28
CA PRO A 206 16.17 -21.49 6.04
C PRO A 206 15.11 -21.03 5.04
N ILE A 207 13.96 -21.70 4.97
CA ILE A 207 12.85 -21.32 4.09
C ILE A 207 12.21 -20.03 4.58
N LEU A 208 11.95 -19.92 5.89
CA LEU A 208 11.45 -18.69 6.51
C LEU A 208 12.41 -17.52 6.28
N ALA A 209 13.71 -17.74 6.45
CA ALA A 209 14.72 -16.71 6.18
C ALA A 209 14.61 -16.22 4.72
N TYR A 210 14.46 -17.13 3.75
CA TYR A 210 14.25 -16.77 2.35
C TYR A 210 12.93 -16.01 2.11
N MET A 211 11.83 -16.44 2.73
CA MET A 211 10.52 -15.79 2.61
C MET A 211 10.55 -14.32 3.04
N ILE A 212 11.35 -13.99 4.05
CA ILE A 212 11.36 -12.69 4.73
C ILE A 212 12.48 -11.78 4.23
N ILE A 213 13.67 -12.33 4.00
CA ILE A 213 14.86 -11.56 3.62
C ILE A 213 14.84 -11.26 2.11
N ALA A 214 14.21 -12.06 1.25
CA ALA A 214 14.14 -11.74 -0.17
C ALA A 214 13.44 -10.39 -0.46
N PRO A 215 12.28 -10.07 0.15
CA PRO A 215 11.70 -8.73 0.06
C PRO A 215 12.61 -7.59 0.55
N LEU A 216 13.47 -7.82 1.56
CA LEU A 216 14.41 -6.82 2.08
C LEU A 216 15.30 -6.24 0.99
N TYR A 217 15.77 -7.08 0.06
CA TYR A 217 16.61 -6.65 -1.05
C TYR A 217 15.80 -6.07 -2.22
N ILE A 218 14.59 -6.56 -2.45
CA ILE A 218 13.75 -6.16 -3.59
C ILE A 218 13.10 -4.79 -3.37
N LEU A 219 12.53 -4.56 -2.19
CA LEU A 219 11.70 -3.37 -1.93
C LEU A 219 12.45 -2.03 -2.09
N PRO A 220 13.73 -1.89 -1.69
CA PRO A 220 14.51 -0.68 -1.96
C PRO A 220 14.76 -0.46 -3.47
N MET A 221 15.03 -1.52 -4.23
CA MET A 221 15.20 -1.42 -5.68
C MET A 221 13.90 -0.99 -6.37
N LEU A 222 12.76 -1.53 -5.92
CA LEU A 222 11.44 -1.15 -6.42
C LEU A 222 11.12 0.33 -6.16
N SER A 223 11.32 0.79 -4.92
CA SER A 223 10.97 2.16 -4.53
C SER A 223 11.86 3.20 -5.21
N THR A 224 13.17 2.95 -5.27
CA THR A 224 14.14 3.84 -5.94
C THR A 224 13.84 3.95 -7.43
N TRP A 225 13.58 2.83 -8.11
CA TRP A 225 13.23 2.84 -9.52
C TRP A 225 11.94 3.62 -9.80
N ALA A 226 10.89 3.40 -8.99
CA ALA A 226 9.62 4.12 -9.12
C ALA A 226 9.82 5.63 -8.96
N PHE A 227 10.73 6.05 -8.06
CA PHE A 227 11.04 7.46 -7.85
C PHE A 227 11.83 8.08 -9.03
N PHE A 228 12.89 7.41 -9.51
CA PHE A 228 13.77 7.97 -10.56
C PHE A 228 13.10 8.00 -11.94
N ARG A 229 12.27 7.01 -12.28
CA ARG A 229 11.57 7.01 -13.58
C ARG A 229 10.60 8.20 -13.72
N ASN A 230 10.02 8.66 -12.61
CA ASN A 230 9.15 9.84 -12.61
C ASN A 230 9.91 11.15 -12.85
N LYS A 231 11.15 11.26 -12.35
CA LYS A 231 11.98 12.44 -12.63
C LYS A 231 12.34 12.53 -14.11
N GLY A 232 12.59 11.40 -14.76
CA GLY A 232 12.84 11.34 -16.21
C GLY A 232 11.67 11.85 -17.06
N SER A 233 10.42 11.60 -16.64
CA SER A 233 9.23 12.11 -17.33
C SER A 233 8.93 13.60 -17.08
N MET A 234 9.47 14.20 -16.02
CA MET A 234 9.27 15.63 -15.71
C MET A 234 10.18 16.58 -16.49
N HIS A 235 11.24 16.07 -17.13
CA HIS A 235 12.13 16.87 -17.98
C HIS A 235 11.71 16.93 -19.46
N LEU A 236 10.63 16.23 -19.82
CA LEU A 236 10.12 16.12 -21.20
C LEU A 236 8.69 16.66 -21.36
N ALA A 237 8.14 17.29 -20.33
CA ALA A 237 6.86 18.01 -20.34
C ALA A 237 7.12 19.48 -20.02
#